data_AF-A0A3R7AN43-F1
#
_entry.id   AF-A0A3R7AN43-F1
#
_cell.length_a   1.000
_cell.length_b   1.000
_cell.length_c   1.000
_cell.angle_alpha   90.00
_cell.angle_beta   90.00
_cell.angle_gamma   90.00
#
_symmetry.space_group_name_H-M   'P 1'
#
loop_
_entity.id
_entity.type
_entity.pdbx_description
1 polymer ?
#
loop_
_entity_poly.entity_id
_entity_poly.type
_entity_poly.pdbx_seq_one_letter_code
_entity_poly.pdbx_strand_id
1 'polypeptide(L)'
;MIMFRKEFVDRIKELEFLDKKLKQDRERERLIVVIDEFSYLIKKSNIIAEFHTVVDEILSEKEIMLVLSGSAVSIMKKRVLGYKSPLYGRSTGQIFLQPLRFRNLREWFQKAKIEDLIKIYAVCDETEGWAG
;
A
#
# COMPACT_ATOMS: atom_id res chain seq x y z
N MET A 1 6.68 10.99 -7.40
CA MET A 1 5.96 9.77 -6.96
C MET A 1 6.07 8.72 -8.05
N ILE A 2 6.52 7.51 -7.72
CA ILE A 2 6.60 6.36 -8.64
C ILE A 2 5.65 5.29 -8.12
N MET A 3 4.72 4.82 -8.97
CA MET A 3 3.74 3.79 -8.60
C MET A 3 3.97 2.55 -9.46
N PHE A 4 4.03 1.40 -8.79
CA PHE A 4 4.22 0.11 -9.43
C PHE A 4 3.00 -0.78 -9.18
N ARG A 5 2.47 -1.40 -10.25
CA ARG A 5 1.34 -2.34 -10.19
C ARG A 5 1.76 -3.73 -10.64
N LYS A 6 1.14 -4.76 -10.03
CA LYS A 6 0.92 -6.20 -10.35
C LYS A 6 1.91 -7.01 -11.23
N GLU A 7 2.70 -6.39 -12.09
CA GLU A 7 3.67 -6.97 -13.04
C GLU A 7 5.12 -6.66 -12.64
N PHE A 8 5.35 -6.37 -11.35
CA PHE A 8 6.68 -6.19 -10.78
C PHE A 8 7.43 -7.52 -10.76
N VAL A 9 8.15 -7.83 -11.84
CA VAL A 9 8.77 -9.14 -12.07
C VAL A 9 10.29 -9.04 -12.25
N ASP A 10 10.86 -7.88 -12.61
CA ASP A 10 12.27 -7.80 -13.05
C ASP A 10 13.13 -6.92 -12.13
N ARG A 11 13.26 -7.40 -10.87
CA ARG A 11 13.82 -6.72 -9.68
C ARG A 11 15.08 -5.88 -9.90
N ILE A 12 15.97 -6.26 -10.82
CA ILE A 12 17.23 -5.56 -11.09
C ILE A 12 16.97 -4.27 -11.88
N LYS A 13 16.13 -4.31 -12.91
CA LYS A 13 15.86 -3.15 -13.78
C LYS A 13 15.14 -2.04 -13.01
N GLU A 14 14.31 -2.40 -12.04
CA GLU A 14 13.55 -1.40 -11.28
C GLU A 14 14.40 -0.74 -10.19
N LEU A 15 15.31 -1.50 -9.56
CA LEU A 15 16.33 -0.93 -8.68
C LEU A 15 17.29 -0.01 -9.44
N GLU A 16 17.72 -0.43 -10.64
CA GLU A 16 18.52 0.42 -11.54
C GLU A 16 17.74 1.67 -11.98
N PHE A 17 16.45 1.53 -12.27
CA PHE A 17 15.58 2.66 -12.60
C PHE A 17 15.48 3.65 -11.44
N LEU A 18 15.21 3.16 -10.23
CA LEU A 18 15.13 3.96 -9.01
C LEU A 18 16.46 4.67 -8.73
N ASP A 19 17.59 3.95 -8.80
CA ASP A 19 18.92 4.51 -8.57
C ASP A 19 19.27 5.58 -9.62
N LYS A 20 18.93 5.35 -10.89
CA LYS A 20 19.11 6.34 -11.96
C LYS A 20 18.25 7.58 -11.75
N LYS A 21 16.98 7.41 -11.34
CA LYS A 21 16.05 8.51 -11.00
C LYS A 21 16.59 9.34 -9.84
N LEU A 22 17.06 8.66 -8.79
CA LEU A 22 17.65 9.28 -7.59
C LEU A 22 18.97 10.01 -7.88
N LYS A 23 19.76 9.54 -8.84
CA LYS A 23 21.01 10.21 -9.27
C LYS A 23 20.76 11.40 -10.20
N GLN A 24 19.65 11.43 -10.92
CA GLN A 24 19.29 12.52 -11.84
C GLN A 24 18.62 13.71 -11.13
N ASP A 25 17.84 13.45 -10.07
CA ASP A 25 17.26 14.52 -9.25
C ASP A 25 18.34 15.15 -8.36
N ARG A 26 18.88 16.29 -8.80
CA ARG A 26 19.88 17.10 -8.06
C ARG A 26 19.24 17.92 -6.93
N GLU A 27 17.93 18.06 -6.93
CA GLU A 27 17.17 18.69 -5.87
C GLU A 27 16.68 17.62 -4.89
N ARG A 28 16.85 17.85 -3.59
CA ARG A 28 16.50 16.93 -2.50
C ARG A 28 14.98 16.77 -2.33
N GLU A 29 14.26 16.48 -3.41
CA GLU A 29 12.84 16.18 -3.31
C GLU A 29 12.65 14.80 -2.71
N ARG A 30 11.80 14.73 -1.68
CA ARG A 30 11.43 13.48 -1.02
C ARG A 30 10.79 12.51 -2.01
N LEU A 31 11.47 11.42 -2.34
CA LEU A 31 10.96 10.45 -3.31
C LEU A 31 9.89 9.56 -2.66
N ILE A 32 8.68 9.57 -3.22
CA ILE A 32 7.60 8.66 -2.80
C ILE A 32 7.55 7.47 -3.76
N VAL A 33 7.67 6.26 -3.22
CA VAL A 33 7.55 4.98 -3.93
C VAL A 33 6.32 4.25 -3.41
N VAL A 34 5.42 3.86 -4.30
CA VAL A 34 4.18 3.15 -3.97
C VAL A 34 4.17 1.79 -4.67
N ILE A 35 4.05 0.72 -3.90
CA ILE A 35 3.86 -0.64 -4.42
C ILE A 35 2.42 -1.06 -4.12
N ASP A 36 1.62 -1.11 -5.18
CA ASP A 36 0.21 -1.50 -5.09
C ASP A 36 0.07 -3.02 -5.11
N GLU A 37 -0.78 -3.57 -4.23
CA GLU A 37 -1.06 -4.99 -4.11
C GLU A 37 0.20 -5.84 -3.79
N PHE A 38 1.04 -5.34 -2.86
CA PHE A 38 2.25 -6.02 -2.40
C PHE A 38 1.98 -7.44 -1.86
N SER A 39 0.78 -7.68 -1.31
CA SER A 39 0.33 -9.01 -0.92
C SER A 39 0.42 -10.06 -2.04
N TYR A 40 0.27 -9.65 -3.29
CA TYR A 40 0.42 -10.54 -4.43
C TYR A 40 1.88 -10.95 -4.68
N LEU A 41 2.82 -10.00 -4.55
CA LEU A 41 4.25 -10.29 -4.69
C LEU A 41 4.74 -11.27 -3.61
N ILE A 42 4.24 -11.11 -2.38
CA ILE A 42 4.51 -12.03 -1.26
C ILE A 42 3.98 -13.45 -1.54
N LYS A 43 2.82 -13.57 -2.20
CA LYS A 43 2.25 -14.89 -2.55
C LYS A 43 3.05 -15.60 -3.63
N LYS A 44 3.59 -14.85 -4.59
CA LYS A 44 4.28 -15.42 -5.77
C LYS A 44 5.75 -15.74 -5.55
N SER A 45 6.42 -15.11 -4.58
CA SER A 45 7.86 -15.28 -4.39
C SER A 45 8.30 -14.99 -2.95
N ASN A 46 9.56 -15.32 -2.63
CA ASN A 46 10.17 -14.99 -1.34
C ASN A 46 10.70 -13.54 -1.29
N ILE A 47 9.94 -12.59 -1.84
CA ILE A 47 10.31 -11.16 -1.96
C ILE A 47 10.66 -10.52 -0.61
N ILE A 48 10.14 -11.03 0.51
CA ILE A 48 10.37 -10.48 1.86
C ILE A 48 11.86 -10.43 2.21
N ALA A 49 12.62 -11.47 1.86
CA ALA A 49 14.05 -11.52 2.16
C ALA A 49 14.83 -10.45 1.39
N GLU A 50 14.55 -10.31 0.09
CA GLU A 50 15.15 -9.28 -0.78
C GLU A 50 14.74 -7.86 -0.33
N PHE A 51 13.53 -7.73 0.21
CA PHE A 51 13.02 -6.46 0.72
C PHE A 51 13.75 -5.97 1.97
N HIS A 52 14.36 -6.86 2.76
CA HIS A 52 15.25 -6.42 3.85
C HIS A 52 16.39 -5.57 3.30
N THR A 53 17.10 -6.07 2.29
CA THR A 53 18.23 -5.39 1.65
C THR A 53 17.79 -4.05 1.07
N VAL A 54 16.66 -4.00 0.37
CA VAL A 54 16.11 -2.75 -0.18
C VAL A 54 15.78 -1.74 0.93
N VAL A 55 15.15 -2.17 2.01
CA VAL A 55 14.82 -1.29 3.14
C VAL A 55 16.08 -0.78 3.83
N ASP A 56 17.05 -1.66 4.08
CA ASP A 56 18.26 -1.33 4.82
C ASP A 56 19.23 -0.48 3.98
N GLU A 57 19.38 -0.71 2.68
CA GLU A 57 20.33 0.00 1.82
C GLU A 57 19.73 1.28 1.20
N ILE A 58 18.44 1.27 0.84
CA ILE A 58 17.85 2.35 0.02
C ILE A 58 17.07 3.35 0.89
N LEU A 59 16.37 2.89 1.93
CA LEU A 59 15.54 3.78 2.76
C LEU A 59 16.33 4.44 3.91
N SER A 60 17.45 3.85 4.34
CA SER A 60 18.24 4.38 5.46
C SER A 60 19.08 5.61 5.08
N GLU A 61 19.56 5.67 3.83
CA GLU A 61 20.46 6.73 3.35
C GLU A 61 19.75 7.88 2.61
N LYS A 62 18.47 7.73 2.28
CA LYS A 62 17.75 8.66 1.37
C LYS A 62 16.40 9.09 1.94
N GLU A 63 15.95 10.31 1.62
CA GLU A 63 14.61 10.83 1.98
C GLU A 63 13.50 10.14 1.14
N ILE A 64 13.33 8.83 1.32
CA ILE A 64 12.37 8.02 0.58
C ILE A 64 11.17 7.68 1.47
N MET A 65 9.97 7.92 0.97
CA MET A 65 8.73 7.43 1.57
C MET A 65 8.26 6.21 0.79
N LEU A 66 8.25 5.05 1.44
CA LEU A 66 7.72 3.81 0.88
C LEU A 66 6.29 3.57 1.36
N VAL A 67 5.37 3.35 0.41
CA VAL A 67 3.97 2.98 0.68
C VAL A 67 3.70 1.59 0.09
N LEU A 68 3.22 0.68 0.94
CA LEU A 68 2.84 -0.68 0.55
C LEU A 68 1.33 -0.85 0.77
N SER A 69 0.59 -1.18 -0.29
CA SER A 69 -0.82 -1.56 -0.18
C SER A 69 -0.98 -3.08 -0.31
N GLY A 70 -2.12 -3.61 0.12
CA GLY A 70 -2.48 -5.00 -0.14
C GLY A 70 -3.88 -5.33 0.33
N SER A 71 -4.68 -5.92 -0.56
CA SER A 71 -6.04 -6.39 -0.24
C SER A 71 -6.03 -7.61 0.69
N ALA A 72 -4.99 -8.45 0.66
CA ALA A 72 -4.90 -9.63 1.52
C ALA A 72 -4.41 -9.26 2.93
N VAL A 73 -5.29 -8.68 3.74
CA VAL A 73 -5.03 -8.17 5.09
C VAL A 73 -4.25 -9.15 5.96
N SER A 74 -4.65 -10.43 6.01
CA SER A 74 -4.00 -11.45 6.84
C SER A 74 -2.53 -11.67 6.44
N ILE A 75 -2.22 -11.57 5.16
CA ILE A 75 -0.84 -11.69 4.66
C ILE A 75 -0.05 -10.45 5.02
N MET A 76 -0.63 -9.26 4.82
CA MET A 76 0.01 -8.00 5.22
C MET A 76 0.32 -8.00 6.72
N LYS A 77 -0.64 -8.36 7.58
CA LYS A 77 -0.44 -8.47 9.03
C LYS A 77 0.64 -9.48 9.40
N LYS A 78 0.63 -10.67 8.80
CA LYS A 78 1.54 -11.76 9.18
C LYS A 78 2.97 -11.59 8.64
N ARG A 79 3.12 -11.09 7.41
CA ARG A 79 4.39 -11.11 6.66
C ARG A 79 5.05 -9.73 6.57
N VAL A 80 4.27 -8.65 6.62
CA VAL A 80 4.76 -7.25 6.50
C VAL A 80 4.80 -6.57 7.86
N LEU A 81 3.81 -6.82 8.71
CA LEU A 81 3.71 -6.20 10.04
C LEU A 81 4.06 -7.15 11.19
N GLY A 82 4.34 -8.41 10.89
CA GLY A 82 4.68 -9.41 11.91
C GLY A 82 6.07 -9.21 12.46
N TYR A 83 6.33 -9.68 13.68
CA TYR A 83 7.62 -9.53 14.39
C TYR A 83 8.84 -10.00 13.58
N LYS A 84 8.65 -11.01 12.72
CA LYS A 84 9.70 -11.57 11.86
C LYS A 84 9.89 -10.81 10.53
N SER A 85 9.21 -9.69 10.34
CA SER A 85 9.24 -8.93 9.09
C SER A 85 10.38 -7.90 9.08
N PRO A 86 11.03 -7.64 7.93
CA PRO A 86 11.97 -6.52 7.75
C PRO A 86 11.43 -5.17 8.18
N LEU A 87 10.13 -5.00 8.00
CA LEU A 87 9.45 -3.73 8.20
C LEU A 87 8.90 -3.59 9.62
N TYR A 88 9.06 -4.64 10.44
CA TYR A 88 8.66 -4.61 11.85
C TYR A 88 9.47 -3.55 12.59
N GLY A 89 8.76 -2.68 13.32
CA GLY A 89 9.37 -1.55 14.04
C GLY A 89 9.90 -0.40 13.14
N ARG A 90 9.95 -0.58 11.81
CA ARG A 90 10.39 0.44 10.84
C ARG A 90 9.23 1.14 10.14
N SER A 91 8.02 0.58 10.22
CA SER A 91 6.80 1.22 9.74
C SER A 91 6.45 2.43 10.61
N THR A 92 6.40 3.62 10.00
CA THR A 92 6.03 4.88 10.66
C THR A 92 4.53 5.17 10.65
N GLY A 93 3.76 4.42 9.86
CA GLY A 93 2.32 4.62 9.73
C GLY A 93 1.64 3.39 9.13
N GLN A 94 0.45 3.08 9.62
CA GLN A 94 -0.37 1.98 9.16
C GLN A 94 -1.81 2.47 9.02
N ILE A 95 -2.38 2.28 7.83
CA ILE A 95 -3.78 2.62 7.57
C ILE A 95 -4.50 1.32 7.25
N PHE A 96 -5.47 0.98 8.10
CA PHE A 96 -6.39 -0.12 7.84
C PHE A 96 -7.70 0.47 7.33
N LEU A 97 -7.84 0.51 6.00
CA LEU A 97 -9.04 1.03 5.34
C LEU A 97 -10.24 0.17 5.74
N GLN A 98 -11.19 0.81 6.42
CA GLN A 98 -12.44 0.18 6.82
C GLN A 98 -13.45 0.27 5.67
N PRO A 99 -14.42 -0.66 5.63
CA PRO A 99 -15.59 -0.54 4.78
C PRO A 99 -16.28 0.82 4.96
N LEU A 100 -16.88 1.30 3.88
CA LEU A 100 -17.63 2.55 3.90
C LEU A 100 -18.82 2.38 4.85
N ARG A 101 -18.95 3.25 5.87
CA ARG A 101 -20.12 3.25 6.75
C ARG A 101 -21.23 4.07 6.13
N PHE A 102 -22.48 3.57 6.21
CA PHE A 102 -23.65 4.31 5.72
C PHE A 102 -23.73 5.75 6.26
N ARG A 103 -23.38 5.94 7.54
CA ARG A 103 -23.36 7.28 8.18
C ARG A 103 -22.46 8.28 7.45
N ASN A 104 -21.32 7.82 6.91
CA ASN A 104 -20.37 8.69 6.21
C ASN A 104 -20.96 9.23 4.90
N LEU A 105 -21.87 8.48 4.26
CA LEU A 105 -22.56 8.96 3.05
C LEU A 105 -23.42 10.20 3.32
N ARG A 106 -24.00 10.32 4.52
CA ARG A 106 -24.78 11.51 4.88
C ARG A 106 -23.90 12.75 5.01
N GLU A 107 -22.66 12.58 5.44
CA GLU A 107 -21.68 13.67 5.55
C GLU A 107 -21.15 14.10 4.17
N TRP A 108 -20.96 13.15 3.26
CA TRP A 108 -20.47 13.42 1.90
C TRP A 108 -21.55 13.93 0.96
N PHE A 109 -22.78 13.44 1.11
CA PHE A 109 -23.93 13.77 0.26
C PHE A 109 -25.04 14.44 1.07
N GLN A 110 -24.73 15.60 1.65
CA GLN A 110 -25.61 16.31 2.58
C GLN A 110 -26.99 16.67 2.01
N LYS A 111 -27.09 16.83 0.68
CA LYS A 111 -28.32 17.21 -0.04
C LYS A 111 -29.07 16.02 -0.64
N ALA A 112 -28.52 14.81 -0.56
CA ALA A 112 -29.18 13.63 -1.12
C ALA A 112 -30.37 13.21 -0.25
N LYS A 113 -31.43 12.71 -0.90
CA LYS A 113 -32.53 12.06 -0.19
C LYS A 113 -32.06 10.72 0.37
N ILE A 114 -32.74 10.24 1.42
CA ILE A 114 -32.33 9.00 2.08
C ILE A 114 -32.39 7.80 1.13
N GLU A 115 -33.34 7.78 0.21
CA GLU A 115 -33.52 6.73 -0.78
C GLU A 115 -32.32 6.64 -1.73
N ASP A 116 -31.76 7.79 -2.12
CA ASP A 116 -30.58 7.84 -2.98
C ASP A 116 -29.32 7.41 -2.23
N LEU A 117 -29.22 7.74 -0.93
CA LEU A 117 -28.13 7.25 -0.08
C LEU A 117 -28.17 5.74 0.09
N ILE A 118 -29.35 5.15 0.28
CA ILE A 118 -29.53 3.69 0.37
C ILE A 118 -29.09 3.02 -0.94
N LYS A 119 -29.45 3.58 -2.09
CA LYS A 119 -29.02 3.06 -3.39
C LYS A 119 -27.50 3.14 -3.57
N ILE A 120 -26.90 4.28 -3.25
CA ILE A 120 -25.44 4.46 -3.32
C ILE A 120 -24.73 3.45 -2.42
N TYR A 121 -25.21 3.32 -1.18
CA TYR A 121 -24.66 2.36 -0.23
C TYR A 121 -24.78 0.93 -0.74
N ALA A 122 -25.95 0.52 -1.21
CA ALA A 122 -26.20 -0.83 -1.70
C ALA A 122 -25.27 -1.22 -2.87
N VAL A 123 -24.95 -0.29 -3.78
CA VAL A 123 -24.02 -0.53 -4.89
C VAL A 123 -22.56 -0.60 -4.42
N CYS A 124 -22.19 0.19 -3.41
CA CYS A 124 -20.82 0.22 -2.89
C CYS A 124 -20.51 -0.87 -1.86
N ASP A 125 -21.52 -1.40 -1.18
CA ASP A 125 -21.40 -2.32 -0.05
C ASP A 125 -21.55 -3.81 -0.43
N GLU A 126 -21.53 -4.16 -1.72
CA GLU A 126 -21.62 -5.57 -2.18
C GLU A 126 -20.43 -6.47 -1.76
N THR A 127 -19.60 -6.05 -0.79
CA THR A 127 -18.45 -6.84 -0.31
C THR A 127 -18.41 -7.12 1.20
N GLU A 128 -19.52 -6.99 1.94
CA GLU A 128 -19.54 -7.33 3.37
C GLU A 128 -20.53 -8.46 3.73
N GLY A 129 -20.14 -9.70 3.40
CA GLY A 129 -20.71 -10.93 3.97
C GLY A 129 -20.02 -11.38 5.27
N TRP A 130 -19.54 -10.45 6.11
CA TRP A 130 -18.86 -10.78 7.38
C TRP A 130 -19.36 -9.91 8.54
N ALA A 131 -20.66 -10.01 8.81
CA ALA A 131 -21.22 -9.71 10.12
C ALA A 131 -21.75 -11.03 10.71
N GLY A 132 -20.89 -11.71 11.46
CA GLY A 132 -21.15 -12.95 12.19
C GLY A 132 -20.01 -13.27 13.13
#